data_AF-A0A6L9IX84-F1
#
_entry.id   AF-A0A6L9IX84-F1
#
_cell.length_a   1.000
_cell.length_b   1.000
_cell.length_c   1.000
_cell.angle_alpha   90.00
_cell.angle_beta   90.00
_cell.angle_gamma   90.00
#
_symmetry.space_group_name_H-M   'P 1'
#
loop_
_entity.id
_entity.type
_entity.pdbx_description
1 polymer ?
#
loop_
_entity_poly.entity_id
_entity_poly.type
_entity_poly.pdbx_seq_one_letter_code
_entity_poly.pdbx_strand_id
1 'polypeptide(L)'
;MNDQDHTTNQGIDDNVPVDQNDGGEGVPVPSRIRNAVENLGQPGGDDVVREYEDRYYGGGSRRSRLEDPPPSDPAGKQRTASPPLVYPRKAKRTADDVSSNERKWAALAHGSTVLTLLLAVPTAGLGALVTMFVPFLIYLSFRKRSEYVAFQALQAFATQLVATVGLVALLLVGTAIFLALVLISIPLMFVLIGFLLLLIVVLAYTLFVLATLALPLGAIIYSVIAVVETWSGNNYRIPYVARWVESQMYSSSGFLATN
;
A
#
# COMPACT_ATOMS: atom_id res chain seq x y z
N MET A 1 20.26 47.12 -52.33
CA MET A 1 20.88 46.59 -51.09
C MET A 1 20.31 45.20 -50.88
N ASN A 2 20.85 44.14 -51.49
CA ASN A 2 22.13 43.45 -51.28
C ASN A 2 22.34 42.87 -49.86
N ASP A 3 22.57 41.56 -49.87
CA ASP A 3 23.21 40.69 -48.88
C ASP A 3 22.38 40.18 -47.69
N GLN A 4 22.38 38.89 -47.30
CA GLN A 4 22.92 37.65 -47.87
C GLN A 4 22.32 36.47 -47.06
N ASP A 5 22.12 35.33 -47.73
CA ASP A 5 21.69 34.05 -47.18
C ASP A 5 22.68 33.44 -46.19
N HIS A 6 22.18 32.81 -45.12
CA HIS A 6 22.88 31.73 -44.44
C HIS A 6 21.91 30.64 -43.99
N THR A 7 21.77 29.62 -44.84
CA THR A 7 21.15 28.33 -44.54
C THR A 7 22.21 27.37 -43.97
N THR A 8 22.05 26.92 -42.74
CA THR A 8 22.87 25.85 -42.17
C THR A 8 22.18 24.50 -42.38
N ASN A 9 22.69 23.75 -43.35
CA ASN A 9 22.31 22.38 -43.69
C ASN A 9 23.06 21.42 -42.74
N GLN A 10 22.38 20.86 -41.74
CA GLN A 10 22.92 19.77 -40.92
C GLN A 10 22.56 18.43 -41.57
N GLY A 11 23.59 17.73 -42.04
CA GLY A 11 23.50 16.42 -42.66
C GLY A 11 22.90 15.39 -41.70
N ILE A 12 21.87 14.71 -42.20
CA ILE A 12 21.29 13.50 -41.61
C ILE A 12 22.13 12.34 -42.15
N ASP A 13 22.91 11.70 -41.28
CA ASP A 13 23.59 10.43 -41.56
C ASP A 13 22.56 9.29 -41.51
N ASP A 14 22.01 8.94 -42.68
CA ASP A 14 21.19 7.73 -42.88
C ASP A 14 22.10 6.51 -42.98
N ASN A 15 22.51 5.95 -41.83
CA ASN A 15 23.21 4.67 -41.78
C ASN A 15 22.26 3.56 -41.31
N VAL A 16 21.56 2.96 -42.28
CA VAL A 16 20.76 1.74 -42.11
C VAL A 16 21.70 0.54 -42.01
N PRO A 17 21.63 -0.32 -40.98
CA PRO A 17 22.44 -1.53 -40.95
C PRO A 17 21.98 -2.51 -42.02
N VAL A 18 22.87 -2.81 -42.96
CA VAL A 18 22.70 -3.86 -43.98
C VAL A 18 22.71 -5.22 -43.28
N ASP A 19 21.64 -5.98 -43.49
CA ASP A 19 21.51 -7.39 -43.13
C ASP A 19 22.50 -8.22 -43.96
N GLN A 20 23.62 -8.62 -43.36
CA GLN A 20 24.58 -9.53 -43.98
C GLN A 20 24.31 -10.94 -43.50
N ASN A 21 23.51 -11.64 -44.28
CA ASN A 21 23.19 -13.04 -44.12
C ASN A 21 23.86 -13.83 -45.25
N ASP A 22 25.19 -13.90 -45.24
CA ASP A 22 25.96 -14.68 -46.21
C ASP A 22 26.72 -15.80 -45.48
N GLY A 23 26.36 -17.04 -45.83
CA GLY A 23 27.03 -18.24 -45.36
C GLY A 23 28.46 -18.31 -45.89
N GLY A 24 29.43 -18.43 -44.98
CA GLY A 24 30.83 -18.67 -45.33
C GLY A 24 31.75 -18.35 -44.15
N GLU A 25 32.32 -19.42 -43.58
CA GLU A 25 33.50 -19.42 -42.69
C GLU A 25 33.42 -18.57 -41.42
N GLY A 26 33.20 -19.26 -40.29
CA GLY A 26 33.14 -18.65 -38.97
C GLY A 26 34.33 -17.75 -38.68
N VAL A 27 34.08 -16.44 -38.71
CA VAL A 27 35.03 -15.41 -38.32
C VAL A 27 35.56 -15.77 -36.92
N PRO A 28 36.90 -15.85 -36.72
CA PRO A 28 37.45 -16.19 -35.42
C PRO A 28 36.95 -15.18 -34.40
N VAL A 29 36.22 -15.69 -33.39
CA VAL A 29 35.63 -14.88 -32.32
C VAL A 29 36.69 -13.90 -31.80
N PRO A 30 36.43 -12.58 -31.86
CA PRO A 30 37.38 -11.55 -31.44
C PRO A 30 37.92 -11.85 -30.04
N SER A 31 39.23 -11.68 -29.84
CA SER A 31 39.92 -11.96 -28.57
C SER A 31 39.27 -11.25 -27.37
N ARG A 32 38.71 -10.06 -27.58
CA ARG A 32 37.91 -9.34 -26.56
C ARG A 32 36.69 -10.12 -26.06
N ILE A 33 35.98 -10.83 -26.94
CA ILE A 33 34.81 -11.64 -26.57
C ILE A 33 35.28 -12.93 -25.90
N ARG A 34 36.37 -13.51 -26.38
CA ARG A 34 36.97 -14.70 -25.76
C ARG A 34 37.40 -14.42 -24.32
N ASN A 35 38.10 -13.31 -24.09
CA ASN A 35 38.52 -12.86 -22.76
C ASN A 35 37.34 -12.48 -21.85
N ALA A 36 36.25 -11.93 -22.43
CA ALA A 36 35.04 -11.62 -21.67
C ALA A 36 34.31 -12.88 -21.20
N VAL A 37 34.24 -13.92 -22.05
CA VAL A 37 33.65 -15.21 -21.70
C VAL A 37 34.52 -15.98 -20.71
N GLU A 38 35.85 -15.88 -20.83
CA GLU A 38 36.78 -16.51 -19.88
C GLU A 38 36.72 -15.85 -18.49
N ASN A 39 36.45 -14.54 -18.43
CA ASN A 39 36.19 -13.82 -17.18
C ASN A 39 34.84 -14.16 -16.52
N LEU A 40 33.88 -14.75 -17.24
CA LEU A 40 32.63 -15.26 -16.63
C LEU A 40 32.87 -16.55 -15.82
N GLY A 41 34.00 -17.23 -16.05
CA GLY A 41 34.41 -18.39 -15.26
C GLY A 41 35.10 -18.05 -13.94
N GLN A 42 35.23 -16.76 -13.58
CA GLN A 42 35.82 -16.36 -12.32
C GLN A 42 34.85 -16.59 -11.13
N PRO A 43 35.34 -17.00 -9.94
CA PRO A 43 34.52 -17.39 -8.79
C PRO A 43 33.56 -16.32 -8.22
N GLY A 44 33.63 -15.08 -8.70
CA GLY A 44 32.73 -13.98 -8.29
C GLY A 44 31.44 -13.85 -9.08
N GLY A 45 31.30 -14.56 -10.21
CA GLY A 45 30.07 -14.53 -11.03
C GLY A 45 28.89 -15.23 -10.34
N ASP A 46 29.18 -16.30 -9.61
CA ASP A 46 28.17 -17.11 -8.93
C ASP A 46 27.48 -16.36 -7.79
N ASP A 47 28.16 -15.39 -7.18
CA ASP A 47 27.58 -14.56 -6.11
C ASP A 47 26.60 -13.53 -6.67
N VAL A 48 26.89 -12.96 -7.84
CA VAL A 48 25.97 -12.04 -8.54
C VAL A 48 24.74 -12.79 -9.04
N VAL A 49 24.94 -14.00 -9.58
CA VAL A 49 23.84 -14.88 -9.99
C VAL A 49 23.03 -15.32 -8.77
N ARG A 50 23.67 -15.67 -7.64
CA ARG A 50 22.97 -15.99 -6.39
C ARG A 50 22.20 -14.80 -5.83
N GLU A 51 22.78 -13.60 -5.85
CA GLU A 51 22.09 -12.38 -5.42
C GLU A 51 20.89 -12.08 -6.32
N TYR A 52 21.02 -12.32 -7.63
CA TYR A 52 19.92 -12.17 -8.59
C TYR A 52 18.83 -13.24 -8.39
N GLU A 53 19.21 -14.50 -8.18
CA GLU A 53 18.30 -15.61 -7.92
C GLU A 53 17.58 -15.46 -6.57
N ASP A 54 18.26 -15.01 -5.52
CA ASP A 54 17.65 -14.72 -4.22
C ASP A 54 16.69 -13.53 -4.30
N ARG A 55 17.06 -12.49 -5.07
CA ARG A 55 16.25 -11.28 -5.26
C ARG A 55 14.98 -11.53 -6.07
N TYR A 56 15.01 -12.43 -7.06
CA TYR A 56 13.89 -12.62 -7.99
C TYR A 56 13.14 -13.95 -7.80
N TYR A 57 13.80 -15.01 -7.38
CA TYR A 57 13.21 -16.34 -7.22
C TYR A 57 13.10 -16.82 -5.77
N GLY A 58 13.62 -16.04 -4.80
CA GLY A 58 13.55 -16.39 -3.38
C GLY A 58 14.32 -17.66 -3.06
N GLY A 59 15.59 -17.69 -3.48
CA GLY A 59 16.53 -18.76 -3.16
C GLY A 59 16.87 -18.81 -1.66
N GLY A 60 17.19 -20.02 -1.20
CA GLY A 60 17.69 -20.22 0.16
C GLY A 60 16.76 -20.92 1.15
N SER A 61 15.96 -21.92 0.72
CA SER A 61 15.45 -22.98 1.64
C SER A 61 14.89 -24.23 0.94
N ARG A 62 14.70 -24.24 -0.39
CA ARG A 62 14.05 -25.37 -1.09
C ARG A 62 14.96 -26.44 -1.70
N ARG A 63 16.30 -26.28 -1.67
CA ARG A 63 17.18 -27.33 -2.23
C ARG A 63 17.35 -28.55 -1.33
N SER A 64 17.24 -28.40 -0.01
CA SER A 64 17.38 -29.54 0.93
C SER A 64 16.19 -30.54 0.90
N ARG A 65 15.17 -30.31 0.06
CA ARG A 65 13.98 -31.18 -0.05
C ARG A 65 13.70 -31.62 -1.49
N LEU A 66 14.75 -31.73 -2.31
CA LEU A 66 14.65 -32.32 -3.64
C LEU A 66 15.58 -33.54 -3.81
N GLU A 67 16.31 -33.92 -2.77
CA GLU A 67 17.23 -35.08 -2.79
C GLU A 67 16.60 -36.38 -2.28
N ASP A 68 15.39 -36.33 -1.70
CA ASP A 68 14.65 -37.55 -1.35
C ASP A 68 13.54 -37.81 -2.38
N PRO A 69 13.60 -38.92 -3.15
CA PRO A 69 12.46 -39.34 -3.95
C PRO A 69 11.27 -39.63 -3.02
N PRO A 70 10.08 -39.07 -3.27
CA PRO A 70 8.94 -39.30 -2.40
C PRO A 70 8.51 -40.78 -2.46
N PRO A 71 8.10 -41.38 -1.32
CA PRO A 71 7.51 -42.71 -1.35
C PRO A 71 6.25 -42.68 -2.23
N SER A 72 6.19 -43.60 -3.18
CA SER A 72 5.04 -43.78 -4.08
C SER A 72 3.81 -44.17 -3.27
N ASP A 73 2.92 -43.22 -3.03
CA ASP A 73 1.60 -43.46 -2.46
C ASP A 73 0.62 -43.91 -3.59
N PRO A 74 0.04 -45.12 -3.53
CA PRO A 74 -0.82 -45.66 -4.59
C PRO A 74 -2.25 -45.10 -4.59
N ALA A 75 -2.58 -44.13 -3.75
CA ALA A 75 -3.93 -43.55 -3.68
C ALA A 75 -3.99 -42.20 -4.42
N GLY A 76 -4.35 -42.25 -5.71
CA GLY A 76 -4.52 -41.09 -6.61
C GLY A 76 -5.57 -40.07 -6.17
N LYS A 77 -5.24 -39.25 -5.18
CA LYS A 77 -5.90 -37.98 -4.88
C LYS A 77 -4.92 -36.85 -5.14
N GLN A 78 -4.82 -36.44 -6.40
CA GLN A 78 -4.27 -35.14 -6.77
C GLN A 78 -5.12 -34.07 -6.08
N ARG A 79 -4.70 -33.65 -4.89
CA ARG A 79 -5.11 -32.36 -4.35
C ARG A 79 -4.62 -31.33 -5.36
N THR A 80 -5.53 -30.70 -6.07
CA THR A 80 -5.28 -29.51 -6.87
C THR A 80 -4.81 -28.41 -5.91
N ALA A 81 -3.51 -28.44 -5.60
CA ALA A 81 -2.84 -27.36 -4.95
C ALA A 81 -2.95 -26.17 -5.90
N SER A 82 -3.91 -25.28 -5.61
CA SER A 82 -3.95 -23.98 -6.25
C SER A 82 -2.54 -23.41 -6.16
N PRO A 83 -1.92 -23.00 -7.27
CA PRO A 83 -0.59 -22.40 -7.20
C PRO A 83 -0.67 -21.27 -6.16
N PRO A 84 0.28 -21.20 -5.21
CA PRO A 84 0.30 -20.07 -4.30
C PRO A 84 0.34 -18.83 -5.19
N LEU A 85 -0.62 -17.92 -5.02
CA LEU A 85 -0.57 -16.61 -5.62
C LEU A 85 0.70 -15.97 -5.09
N VAL A 86 1.80 -16.12 -5.83
CA VAL A 86 3.04 -15.40 -5.64
C VAL A 86 2.71 -13.99 -6.09
N TYR A 87 2.08 -13.22 -5.20
CA TYR A 87 2.05 -11.78 -5.36
C TYR A 87 3.51 -11.36 -5.45
N PRO A 88 3.93 -10.66 -6.52
CA PRO A 88 5.22 -9.99 -6.51
C PRO A 88 5.11 -8.99 -5.37
N ARG A 89 5.62 -9.37 -4.19
CA ARG A 89 5.80 -8.49 -3.06
C ARG A 89 6.87 -7.52 -3.51
N LYS A 90 6.47 -6.48 -4.27
CA LYS A 90 7.39 -5.45 -4.78
C LYS A 90 8.27 -5.06 -3.62
N ALA A 91 9.57 -5.29 -3.81
CA ALA A 91 10.59 -5.13 -2.79
C ALA A 91 10.31 -3.83 -2.02
N LYS A 92 10.36 -3.93 -0.70
CA LYS A 92 10.21 -2.82 0.22
C LYS A 92 11.17 -1.70 -0.25
N ARG A 93 10.66 -0.72 -1.01
CA ARG A 93 11.46 0.44 -1.44
C ARG A 93 12.09 1.03 -0.19
N THR A 94 13.41 1.09 -0.16
CA THR A 94 14.17 1.70 0.93
C THR A 94 13.89 3.20 0.91
N ALA A 95 14.11 3.88 2.05
CA ALA A 95 13.83 5.31 2.17
C ALA A 95 14.56 6.17 1.11
N ASP A 96 15.68 5.67 0.59
CA ASP A 96 16.48 6.31 -0.47
C ASP A 96 15.81 6.27 -1.85
N ASP A 97 14.89 5.32 -2.10
CA ASP A 97 14.17 5.17 -3.38
C ASP A 97 12.93 6.08 -3.46
N VAL A 98 12.56 6.77 -2.39
CA VAL A 98 11.35 7.62 -2.32
C VAL A 98 11.74 9.10 -2.42
N SER A 99 11.28 9.75 -3.48
CA SER A 99 11.60 11.15 -3.72
C SER A 99 11.06 12.07 -2.63
N SER A 100 11.75 13.19 -2.38
CA SER A 100 11.32 14.19 -1.39
C SER A 100 9.88 14.69 -1.60
N ASN A 101 9.46 14.78 -2.86
CA ASN A 101 8.09 15.14 -3.19
C ASN A 101 7.09 14.06 -2.75
N GLU A 102 7.36 12.78 -3.05
CA GLU A 102 6.50 11.66 -2.66
C GLU A 102 6.34 11.55 -1.13
N ARG A 103 7.43 11.75 -0.38
CA ARG A 103 7.38 11.77 1.10
C ARG A 103 6.44 12.84 1.62
N LYS A 104 6.51 14.06 1.07
CA LYS A 104 5.64 15.18 1.46
C LYS A 104 4.18 14.89 1.16
N TRP A 105 3.86 14.36 -0.03
CA TRP A 105 2.47 14.03 -0.39
C TRP A 105 1.90 12.89 0.44
N ALA A 106 2.70 11.87 0.73
CA ALA A 106 2.29 10.78 1.63
C ALA A 106 2.04 11.29 3.06
N ALA A 107 2.94 12.14 3.58
CA ALA A 107 2.77 12.77 4.89
C ALA A 107 1.54 13.69 4.92
N LEU A 108 1.30 14.49 3.89
CA LEU A 108 0.10 15.33 3.77
C LEU A 108 -1.19 14.51 3.77
N ALA A 109 -1.19 13.34 3.12
CA ALA A 109 -2.35 12.46 3.11
C ALA A 109 -2.71 11.99 4.53
N HIS A 110 -1.76 11.55 5.34
CA HIS A 110 -2.01 11.21 6.75
C HIS A 110 -2.32 12.45 7.61
N GLY A 111 -1.63 13.57 7.37
CA GLY A 111 -1.85 14.84 8.07
C GLY A 111 -3.26 15.40 7.89
N SER A 112 -3.94 15.06 6.78
CA SER A 112 -5.34 15.42 6.56
C SER A 112 -6.31 14.85 7.62
N THR A 113 -5.93 13.78 8.33
CA THR A 113 -6.71 13.26 9.46
C THR A 113 -6.74 14.27 10.61
N VAL A 114 -5.61 14.91 10.91
CA VAL A 114 -5.53 15.96 11.94
C VAL A 114 -6.36 17.17 11.52
N LEU A 115 -6.24 17.61 10.26
CA LEU A 115 -7.06 18.69 9.71
C LEU A 115 -8.56 18.39 9.85
N THR A 116 -8.95 17.15 9.58
CA THR A 116 -10.34 16.70 9.67
C THR A 116 -10.86 16.81 11.09
N LEU A 117 -10.06 16.42 12.08
CA LEU A 117 -10.47 16.52 13.47
C LEU A 117 -10.54 17.98 13.95
N LEU A 118 -9.59 18.82 13.53
CA LEU A 118 -9.59 20.26 13.83
C LEU A 118 -10.83 20.95 13.28
N LEU A 119 -11.30 20.56 12.10
CA LEU A 119 -12.50 21.12 11.50
C LEU A 119 -13.79 20.46 12.00
N ALA A 120 -13.74 19.22 12.50
CA ALA A 120 -14.91 18.50 12.98
C ALA A 120 -15.63 19.25 14.10
N VAL A 121 -14.91 19.68 15.15
CA VAL A 121 -15.52 20.30 16.34
C VAL A 121 -16.25 21.62 16.04
N PRO A 122 -15.62 22.66 15.44
CA PRO A 122 -16.28 23.95 15.23
C PRO A 122 -17.43 23.89 14.23
N THR A 123 -17.52 22.83 13.42
CA THR A 123 -18.55 22.65 12.40
C THR A 123 -19.61 21.62 12.78
N ALA A 124 -19.62 21.15 14.05
CA ALA A 124 -20.49 20.06 14.51
C ALA A 124 -20.41 18.81 13.63
N GLY A 125 -19.22 18.50 13.11
CA GLY A 125 -18.91 17.33 12.30
C GLY A 125 -19.01 17.54 10.78
N LEU A 126 -19.62 18.63 10.29
CA LEU A 126 -19.78 18.86 8.85
C LEU A 126 -18.44 18.99 8.11
N GLY A 127 -17.48 19.69 8.72
CA GLY A 127 -16.13 19.84 8.18
C GLY A 127 -15.43 18.50 8.00
N ALA A 128 -15.65 17.55 8.91
CA ALA A 128 -15.08 16.21 8.81
C ALA A 128 -15.56 15.47 7.56
N LEU A 129 -16.83 15.63 7.18
CA LEU A 129 -17.40 14.98 5.98
C LEU A 129 -16.72 15.46 4.70
N VAL A 130 -16.34 16.74 4.64
CA VAL A 130 -15.66 17.31 3.48
C VAL A 130 -14.18 16.92 3.48
N THR A 131 -13.48 17.14 4.59
CA THR A 131 -12.03 16.97 4.64
C THR A 131 -11.60 15.50 4.67
N MET A 132 -12.50 14.58 5.00
CA MET A 132 -12.23 13.14 4.90
C MET A 132 -11.91 12.66 3.49
N PHE A 133 -12.33 13.40 2.45
CA PHE A 133 -11.99 13.06 1.07
C PHE A 133 -10.65 13.60 0.60
N VAL A 134 -9.96 14.45 1.37
CA VAL A 134 -8.61 14.96 1.01
C VAL A 134 -7.63 13.85 0.64
N PRO A 135 -7.41 12.79 1.44
CA PRO A 135 -6.48 11.73 1.07
C PRO A 135 -6.96 10.94 -0.15
N PHE A 136 -8.27 10.82 -0.36
CA PHE A 136 -8.83 10.21 -1.56
C PHE A 136 -8.53 11.03 -2.83
N LEU A 137 -8.62 12.36 -2.76
CA LEU A 137 -8.24 13.25 -3.86
C LEU A 137 -6.73 13.16 -4.17
N ILE A 138 -5.90 13.04 -3.15
CA ILE A 138 -4.45 12.80 -3.32
C ILE A 138 -4.23 11.45 -4.01
N TYR A 139 -4.91 10.39 -3.58
CA TYR A 139 -4.86 9.07 -4.24
C TYR A 139 -5.19 9.18 -5.73
N LEU A 140 -6.33 9.81 -6.09
CA LEU A 140 -6.73 9.97 -7.49
C LEU A 140 -5.70 10.75 -8.32
N SER A 141 -5.07 11.75 -7.73
CA SER A 141 -4.07 12.59 -8.39
C SER A 141 -2.73 11.85 -8.62
N PHE A 142 -2.37 10.94 -7.71
CA PHE A 142 -1.09 10.24 -7.74
C PHE A 142 -1.17 8.77 -8.18
N ARG A 143 -2.36 8.18 -8.36
CA ARG A 143 -2.54 6.75 -8.71
C ARG A 143 -1.78 6.28 -9.95
N LYS A 144 -1.47 7.18 -10.89
CA LYS A 144 -0.68 6.88 -12.10
C LYS A 144 0.75 7.43 -12.06
N ARG A 145 1.09 8.22 -11.04
CA ARG A 145 2.37 8.95 -10.94
C ARG A 145 3.32 8.35 -9.90
N SER A 146 2.78 7.86 -8.79
CA SER A 146 3.56 7.26 -7.70
C SER A 146 2.75 6.19 -6.99
N GLU A 147 3.24 4.95 -7.06
CA GLU A 147 2.67 3.81 -6.32
C GLU A 147 2.77 4.03 -4.80
N TYR A 148 3.87 4.64 -4.34
CA TYR A 148 4.09 4.93 -2.91
C TYR A 148 3.05 5.92 -2.37
N VAL A 149 2.88 7.07 -3.03
CA VAL A 149 1.90 8.09 -2.61
C VAL A 149 0.48 7.53 -2.72
N ALA A 150 0.17 6.81 -3.79
CA ALA A 150 -1.15 6.22 -3.99
C ALA A 150 -1.50 5.23 -2.86
N PHE A 151 -0.57 4.33 -2.50
CA PHE A 151 -0.76 3.39 -1.40
C PHE A 151 -1.00 4.13 -0.07
N GLN A 152 -0.14 5.09 0.27
CA GLN A 152 -0.23 5.82 1.53
C GLN A 152 -1.50 6.66 1.64
N ALA A 153 -1.90 7.30 0.53
CA ALA A 153 -3.12 8.08 0.47
C ALA A 153 -4.38 7.22 0.58
N LEU A 154 -4.41 6.04 -0.07
CA LEU A 154 -5.55 5.12 0.05
C LEU A 154 -5.62 4.50 1.44
N GLN A 155 -4.48 4.19 2.07
CA GLN A 155 -4.42 3.74 3.47
C GLN A 155 -4.94 4.82 4.42
N ALA A 156 -4.50 6.07 4.27
CA ALA A 156 -4.98 7.21 5.06
C ALA A 156 -6.49 7.39 4.92
N PHE A 157 -7.00 7.37 3.67
CA PHE A 157 -8.43 7.48 3.42
C PHE A 157 -9.21 6.34 4.07
N ALA A 158 -8.78 5.08 3.92
CA ALA A 158 -9.46 3.94 4.50
C ALA A 158 -9.51 4.01 6.03
N THR A 159 -8.39 4.37 6.68
CA THR A 159 -8.36 4.56 8.13
C THR A 159 -9.29 5.67 8.59
N GLN A 160 -9.29 6.79 7.85
CA GLN A 160 -10.07 7.96 8.20
C GLN A 160 -11.57 7.74 7.97
N LEU A 161 -11.93 6.98 6.93
CA LEU A 161 -13.29 6.52 6.66
C LEU A 161 -13.80 5.62 7.80
N VAL A 162 -13.02 4.62 8.20
CA VAL A 162 -13.39 3.72 9.31
C VAL A 162 -13.53 4.50 10.62
N ALA A 163 -12.60 5.40 10.92
CA ALA A 163 -12.65 6.21 12.14
C ALA A 163 -13.89 7.12 12.15
N THR A 164 -14.17 7.82 11.04
CA THR A 164 -15.28 8.78 10.96
C THR A 164 -16.62 8.07 10.95
N VAL A 165 -16.81 7.06 10.10
CA VAL A 165 -18.05 6.27 10.05
C VAL A 165 -18.27 5.52 11.36
N GLY A 166 -17.20 4.94 11.92
CA GLY A 166 -17.25 4.27 13.22
C GLY A 166 -17.68 5.20 14.34
N LEU A 167 -17.15 6.44 14.37
CA LEU A 167 -17.54 7.45 15.35
C LEU A 167 -19.00 7.90 15.16
N VAL A 168 -19.42 8.16 13.91
CA VAL A 168 -20.81 8.54 13.61
C VAL A 168 -21.78 7.42 14.01
N ALA A 169 -21.48 6.17 13.66
CA ALA A 169 -22.29 5.02 14.03
C ALA A 169 -22.34 4.84 15.56
N LEU A 170 -21.20 4.96 16.24
CA LEU A 170 -21.11 4.91 17.69
C LEU A 170 -22.01 5.98 18.32
N LEU A 171 -21.91 7.24 17.89
CA LEU A 171 -22.72 8.33 18.41
C LEU A 171 -24.22 8.08 18.17
N LEU A 172 -24.63 7.76 16.95
CA LEU A 172 -26.05 7.58 16.63
C LEU A 172 -26.65 6.39 17.38
N VAL A 173 -26.03 5.22 17.28
CA VAL A 173 -26.55 3.98 17.89
C VAL A 173 -26.39 4.03 19.41
N GLY A 174 -25.24 4.48 19.90
CA GLY A 174 -24.97 4.58 21.34
C GLY A 174 -25.89 5.57 22.03
N THR A 175 -26.11 6.75 21.44
CA THR A 175 -27.09 7.72 21.98
C THR A 175 -28.51 7.16 21.93
N ALA A 176 -28.93 6.50 20.84
CA ALA A 176 -30.27 5.90 20.75
C ALA A 176 -30.50 4.82 21.83
N ILE A 177 -29.54 3.92 22.02
CA ILE A 177 -29.60 2.88 23.07
C ILE A 177 -29.61 3.53 24.45
N PHE A 178 -28.73 4.50 24.70
CA PHE A 178 -28.68 5.20 25.99
C PHE A 178 -30.02 5.87 26.32
N LEU A 179 -30.61 6.60 25.38
CA LEU A 179 -31.91 7.24 25.57
C LEU A 179 -33.02 6.22 25.85
N ALA A 180 -33.05 5.11 25.11
CA ALA A 180 -34.01 4.04 25.36
C ALA A 180 -33.86 3.45 26.77
N LEU A 181 -32.63 3.19 27.21
CA LEU A 181 -32.35 2.67 28.55
C LEU A 181 -32.76 3.66 29.65
N VAL A 182 -32.45 4.94 29.50
CA VAL A 182 -32.88 5.98 30.46
C VAL A 182 -34.40 6.06 30.53
N LEU A 183 -35.09 6.06 29.39
CA LEU A 183 -36.55 6.12 29.33
C LEU A 183 -37.21 4.90 29.98
N ILE A 184 -36.61 3.70 29.84
CA ILE A 184 -37.08 2.47 30.52
C ILE A 184 -36.77 2.52 32.02
N SER A 185 -35.63 3.08 32.43
CA SER A 185 -35.23 3.18 33.84
C SER A 185 -36.15 4.08 34.65
N ILE A 186 -36.65 5.18 34.08
CA ILE A 186 -37.52 6.14 34.79
C ILE A 186 -38.75 5.47 35.43
N PRO A 187 -39.62 4.74 34.70
CA PRO A 187 -40.76 4.06 35.32
C PRO A 187 -40.32 2.88 36.19
N LEU A 188 -39.19 2.23 35.89
CA LEU A 188 -38.70 1.12 36.71
C LEU A 188 -38.17 1.58 38.08
N MET A 189 -37.83 2.87 38.25
CA MET A 189 -37.34 3.40 39.53
C MET A 189 -38.34 3.29 40.68
N PHE A 190 -39.64 3.14 40.40
CA PHE A 190 -40.66 2.88 41.42
C PHE A 190 -40.53 1.48 42.05
N VAL A 191 -39.66 0.63 41.50
CA VAL A 191 -39.33 -0.71 41.99
C VAL A 191 -37.81 -0.78 42.20
N LEU A 192 -37.35 -1.59 43.17
CA LEU A 192 -35.92 -1.74 43.47
C LEU A 192 -35.05 -2.08 42.23
N ILE A 193 -35.63 -2.80 41.26
CA ILE A 193 -34.96 -3.15 40.00
C ILE A 193 -34.53 -1.93 39.19
N GLY A 194 -35.27 -0.82 39.23
CA GLY A 194 -34.90 0.40 38.51
C GLY A 194 -33.65 1.07 39.05
N PHE A 195 -33.39 0.95 40.36
CA PHE A 195 -32.17 1.48 40.95
C PHE A 195 -30.94 0.70 40.47
N LEU A 196 -31.03 -0.64 40.42
CA LEU A 196 -29.95 -1.48 39.90
C LEU A 196 -29.72 -1.23 38.40
N LEU A 197 -30.81 -1.09 37.63
CA LEU A 197 -30.73 -0.77 36.21
C LEU A 197 -30.05 0.59 35.98
N LEU A 198 -30.36 1.61 36.79
CA LEU A 198 -29.73 2.93 36.70
C LEU A 198 -28.21 2.86 36.87
N LEU A 199 -27.69 2.06 37.82
CA LEU A 199 -26.25 1.87 37.99
C LEU A 199 -25.60 1.26 36.74
N ILE A 200 -26.26 0.28 36.11
CA ILE A 200 -25.80 -0.32 34.85
C ILE A 200 -25.80 0.72 33.73
N VAL A 201 -26.84 1.55 33.64
CA VAL A 201 -26.93 2.62 32.63
C VAL A 201 -25.82 3.65 32.80
N VAL A 202 -25.52 4.07 34.04
CA VAL A 202 -24.42 5.00 34.34
C VAL A 202 -23.07 4.40 33.94
N LEU A 203 -22.83 3.12 34.26
CA LEU A 203 -21.61 2.44 33.87
C LEU A 203 -21.48 2.33 32.34
N ALA A 204 -22.55 1.91 31.66
CA ALA A 204 -22.60 1.81 30.21
C ALA A 204 -22.36 3.17 29.54
N TYR A 205 -22.97 4.24 30.05
CA TYR A 205 -22.76 5.60 29.56
C TYR A 205 -21.31 6.06 29.76
N THR A 206 -20.70 5.73 30.90
CA THR A 206 -19.29 6.03 31.16
C THR A 206 -18.38 5.36 30.12
N LEU A 207 -18.62 4.07 29.84
CA LEU A 207 -17.88 3.34 28.78
C LEU A 207 -18.13 3.93 27.39
N PHE A 208 -19.36 4.34 27.09
CA PHE A 208 -19.72 4.99 25.83
C PHE A 208 -18.96 6.31 25.63
N VAL A 209 -18.89 7.16 26.65
CA VAL A 209 -18.12 8.41 26.62
C VAL A 209 -16.64 8.13 26.44
N LEU A 210 -16.07 7.17 27.18
CA LEU A 210 -14.67 6.79 27.04
C LEU A 210 -14.35 6.28 25.62
N ALA A 211 -15.19 5.43 25.05
CA ALA A 211 -15.03 4.94 23.68
C ALA A 211 -15.10 6.07 22.64
N THR A 212 -16.04 6.99 22.82
CA THR A 212 -16.24 8.16 21.95
C THR A 212 -15.03 9.10 21.98
N LEU A 213 -14.35 9.24 23.11
CA LEU A 213 -13.12 10.02 23.24
C LEU A 213 -11.88 9.24 22.75
N ALA A 214 -11.81 7.94 23.01
CA ALA A 214 -10.66 7.11 22.63
C ALA A 214 -10.49 6.99 21.10
N LEU A 215 -11.59 6.89 20.35
CA LEU A 215 -11.56 6.77 18.88
C LEU A 215 -10.82 7.93 18.18
N PRO A 216 -11.21 9.20 18.35
CA PRO A 216 -10.53 10.33 17.71
C PRO A 216 -9.09 10.51 18.22
N LEU A 217 -8.81 10.22 19.49
CA LEU A 217 -7.45 10.25 20.03
C LEU A 217 -6.56 9.18 19.37
N GLY A 218 -7.08 7.96 19.21
CA GLY A 218 -6.41 6.90 18.47
C GLY A 218 -6.13 7.31 17.03
N ALA A 219 -7.11 7.89 16.34
CA ALA A 219 -6.94 8.39 14.98
C ALA A 219 -5.83 9.45 14.87
N ILE A 220 -5.75 10.40 15.82
CA ILE A 220 -4.66 11.38 15.88
C ILE A 220 -3.32 10.67 16.05
N ILE A 221 -3.17 9.81 17.06
CA ILE A 221 -1.90 9.13 17.36
C ILE A 221 -1.41 8.36 16.14
N TYR A 222 -2.28 7.55 15.53
CA TYR A 222 -1.92 6.79 14.32
C TYR A 222 -1.57 7.70 13.15
N SER A 223 -2.32 8.79 12.93
CA SER A 223 -2.04 9.73 11.84
C SER A 223 -0.69 10.45 12.02
N VAL A 224 -0.34 10.85 13.25
CA VAL A 224 0.93 11.54 13.54
C VAL A 224 2.11 10.58 13.36
N ILE A 225 2.00 9.34 13.84
CA ILE A 225 3.02 8.31 13.60
C ILE A 225 3.20 8.09 12.09
N ALA A 226 2.10 7.99 11.35
CA ALA A 226 2.13 7.81 9.90
C ALA A 226 2.77 8.99 9.17
N VAL A 227 2.49 10.23 9.58
CA VAL A 227 3.12 11.45 9.06
C VAL A 227 4.64 11.39 9.25
N VAL A 228 5.11 11.11 10.47
CA VAL A 228 6.56 11.07 10.78
C VAL A 228 7.27 9.98 9.98
N GLU A 229 6.67 8.80 9.91
CA GLU A 229 7.23 7.65 9.22
C GLU A 229 7.30 7.88 7.70
N THR A 230 6.23 8.40 7.10
CA THR A 230 6.20 8.71 5.65
C THR A 230 7.04 9.93 5.28
N TRP A 231 7.17 10.92 6.16
CA TRP A 231 8.08 12.05 5.98
C TRP A 231 9.55 11.59 5.90
N SER A 232 9.89 10.57 6.68
CA SER A 232 11.19 9.91 6.69
C SER A 232 11.40 8.98 5.49
N GLY A 233 10.37 8.76 4.66
CA GLY A 233 10.42 7.89 3.48
C GLY A 233 10.16 6.43 3.79
N ASN A 234 9.86 6.10 5.05
CA ASN A 234 9.52 4.74 5.44
C ASN A 234 8.12 4.38 4.92
N ASN A 235 7.91 3.08 4.71
CA ASN A 235 6.63 2.57 4.25
C ASN A 235 5.72 2.22 5.43
N TYR A 236 5.02 3.23 5.95
CA TYR A 236 4.07 3.05 7.05
C TYR A 236 2.90 2.15 6.65
N ARG A 237 2.66 1.09 7.42
CA ARG A 237 1.70 0.04 7.07
C ARG A 237 0.92 -0.40 8.29
N ILE A 238 -0.39 -0.18 8.28
CA ILE A 238 -1.30 -0.76 9.28
C ILE A 238 -1.67 -2.16 8.80
N PRO A 239 -1.35 -3.25 9.52
CA PRO A 239 -1.39 -4.61 8.96
C PRO A 239 -2.70 -5.01 8.28
N TYR A 240 -3.85 -4.68 8.87
CA TYR A 240 -5.16 -5.01 8.30
C TYR A 240 -5.52 -4.10 7.12
N VAL A 241 -5.32 -2.80 7.27
CA VAL A 241 -5.67 -1.81 6.24
C VAL A 241 -4.75 -1.93 5.03
N ALA A 242 -3.45 -2.11 5.23
CA ALA A 242 -2.46 -2.28 4.18
C ALA A 242 -2.80 -3.46 3.26
N ARG A 243 -3.16 -4.61 3.84
CA ARG A 243 -3.57 -5.80 3.07
C ARG A 243 -4.83 -5.55 2.24
N TRP A 244 -5.80 -4.82 2.79
CA TRP A 244 -7.00 -4.43 2.07
C TRP A 244 -6.68 -3.43 0.94
N VAL A 245 -5.86 -2.42 1.20
CA VAL A 245 -5.43 -1.43 0.19
C VAL A 245 -4.71 -2.12 -0.96
N GLU A 246 -3.81 -3.04 -0.65
CA GLU A 246 -3.09 -3.85 -1.65
C GLU A 246 -4.06 -4.61 -2.54
N SER A 247 -5.06 -5.31 -1.96
CA SER A 247 -6.04 -6.05 -2.77
C SER A 247 -6.78 -5.13 -3.74
N GLN A 248 -7.15 -3.91 -3.33
CA GLN A 248 -7.82 -2.95 -4.22
C GLN A 248 -6.94 -2.49 -5.38
N MET A 249 -5.66 -2.20 -5.10
CA MET A 249 -4.74 -1.76 -6.15
C MET A 249 -4.43 -2.87 -7.17
N TYR A 250 -4.28 -4.12 -6.72
CA TYR A 250 -3.95 -5.25 -7.60
C TYR A 250 -5.17 -5.79 -8.37
N SER A 251 -6.35 -5.81 -7.76
CA SER A 251 -7.59 -6.19 -8.47
C SER A 251 -7.89 -5.25 -9.65
N SER A 252 -7.55 -3.96 -9.51
CA SER A 252 -7.72 -2.96 -10.57
C SER A 252 -6.84 -3.24 -11.81
N SER A 253 -5.63 -3.77 -11.61
CA SER A 253 -4.71 -4.10 -12.70
C SER A 253 -5.04 -5.40 -13.44
N GLY A 254 -5.71 -6.36 -12.78
CA GLY A 254 -6.10 -7.63 -13.41
C GLY A 254 -7.31 -7.49 -14.35
N PHE A 255 -8.26 -6.63 -14.02
CA PHE A 255 -9.49 -6.44 -14.81
C PHE A 255 -9.26 -5.75 -16.17
N LEU A 256 -8.18 -4.95 -16.29
CA LEU A 256 -7.81 -4.27 -17.54
C LEU A 256 -6.93 -5.13 -18.46
N ALA A 257 -6.45 -6.30 -18.00
CA ALA A 257 -5.61 -7.19 -18.80
C ALA A 257 -6.42 -8.27 -19.55
N THR A 258 -7.74 -8.33 -19.34
CA THR A 258 -8.62 -9.38 -19.89
C THR A 258 -9.72 -8.85 -20.81
N ASN A 259 -9.67 -7.58 -21.22
CA ASN A 259 -10.58 -6.99 -22.21
C ASN A 259 -9.80 -6.26 -23.30
#